data_AF-A0A3A3GCM2-F1
#
_entry.id   AF-A0A3A3GCM2-F1
#
_cell.length_a   1.000
_cell.length_b   1.000
_cell.length_c   1.000
_cell.angle_alpha   90.00
_cell.angle_beta   90.00
_cell.angle_gamma   90.00
#
_symmetry.space_group_name_H-M   'P 1'
#
loop_
_entity.id
_entity.type
_entity.pdbx_description
1 polymer ?
#
loop_
_entity_poly.entity_id
_entity_poly.type
_entity_poly.pdbx_seq_one_letter_code
_entity_poly.pdbx_strand_id
1 'polypeptide(L)'
;MNHPVKKCTQKLGLTHRAFVVLYDISWGRLRSCLYGYTDSIPSAILNVMLQHGYDKQEAQRQYLVWRKWRVQQEVNALASTEGRANP
;
A
#
# COMPACT_ATOMS: atom_id res chain seq x y z
N MET A 1 0.84 2.46 -10.76
CA MET A 1 0.35 3.54 -9.87
C MET A 1 1.14 3.50 -8.55
N ASN A 2 1.42 4.64 -7.91
CA ASN A 2 2.23 4.67 -6.67
C ASN A 2 1.39 4.46 -5.41
N HIS A 3 1.83 3.58 -4.52
CA HIS A 3 1.18 3.31 -3.23
C HIS A 3 1.34 4.51 -2.28
N PRO A 4 0.27 5.03 -1.65
CA PRO A 4 0.33 6.23 -0.80
C PRO A 4 1.20 6.05 0.45
N VAL A 5 1.08 4.92 1.18
CA VAL A 5 1.97 4.62 2.32
C VAL A 5 3.44 4.51 1.91
N LYS A 6 3.77 3.86 0.79
CA LYS A 6 5.14 3.79 0.28
C LYS A 6 5.71 5.17 -0.05
N LYS A 7 4.89 6.06 -0.64
CA LYS A 7 5.26 7.46 -0.86
C LYS A 7 5.53 8.18 0.46
N CYS A 8 4.71 7.96 1.48
CA CYS A 8 4.92 8.52 2.81
C CYS A 8 6.26 8.06 3.41
N THR A 9 6.54 6.75 3.45
CA THR A 9 7.81 6.24 3.99
C THR A 9 9.02 6.79 3.24
N GLN A 10 8.93 6.94 1.91
CA GLN A 10 9.98 7.53 1.08
C GLN A 10 10.18 9.03 1.37
N LYS A 11 9.09 9.81 1.50
CA LYS A 11 9.16 11.24 1.81
C LYS A 11 9.77 11.49 3.19
N LEU A 12 9.56 10.58 4.13
CA LEU A 12 10.16 10.63 5.46
C LEU A 12 11.63 10.15 5.48
N GLY A 13 12.16 9.63 4.37
CA GLY A 13 13.50 9.05 4.34
C GLY A 13 13.64 7.78 5.19
N LEU A 14 12.52 7.11 5.48
CA LEU A 14 12.50 5.95 6.37
C LEU A 14 12.48 4.64 5.58
N THR A 15 13.29 3.68 6.03
CA THR A 15 13.09 2.28 5.65
C THR A 15 11.80 1.75 6.28
N HIS A 16 11.21 0.69 5.71
CA HIS A 16 10.02 0.09 6.33
C HIS A 16 10.29 -0.39 7.77
N ARG A 17 11.50 -0.88 8.06
CA ARG A 17 11.92 -1.30 9.41
C ARG A 17 12.00 -0.12 10.37
N ALA A 18 12.58 1.00 9.93
CA ALA A 18 12.62 2.22 10.73
C ALA A 18 11.20 2.75 10.99
N PHE A 19 10.33 2.74 9.98
CA PHE A 19 8.95 3.19 10.11
C PHE A 19 8.16 2.38 11.16
N VAL A 20 8.26 1.05 11.14
CA VAL A 20 7.55 0.20 12.12
C VAL A 20 8.05 0.39 13.54
N VAL A 21 9.36 0.60 13.72
CA VAL A 21 9.97 0.84 15.04
C VAL A 21 9.61 2.22 15.57
N LEU A 22 9.76 3.27 14.76
CA LEU A 22 9.54 4.65 15.17
C LEU A 22 8.08 4.94 15.54
N TYR A 23 7.14 4.28 14.89
CA TYR A 23 5.71 4.54 15.08
C TYR A 23 4.97 3.41 15.81
N ASP A 24 5.70 2.43 16.36
CA ASP A 24 5.14 1.28 17.08
C ASP A 24 4.02 0.55 16.27
N ILE A 25 4.32 0.27 15.00
CA ILE A 25 3.40 -0.41 14.09
C ILE A 25 3.91 -1.82 13.87
N SER A 26 3.08 -2.84 14.06
CA SER A 26 3.55 -4.21 13.79
C SER A 26 3.97 -4.41 12.34
N TRP A 27 5.05 -5.18 12.12
CA TRP A 27 5.52 -5.50 10.77
C TRP A 27 4.43 -6.15 9.91
N GLY A 28 3.66 -7.08 10.49
CA GLY A 28 2.55 -7.73 9.80
C GLY A 28 1.49 -6.74 9.31
N ARG A 29 1.17 -5.72 10.12
CA ARG A 29 0.20 -4.68 9.75
C ARG A 29 0.71 -3.82 8.59
N LEU A 30 1.95 -3.35 8.65
CA LEU A 30 2.55 -2.59 7.55
C LEU A 30 2.61 -3.44 6.27
N ARG A 31 3.05 -4.70 6.39
CA ARG A 31 3.14 -5.64 5.28
C ARG A 31 1.78 -5.84 4.61
N SER A 32 0.74 -6.21 5.37
CA SER A 32 -0.60 -6.41 4.81
C SER A 32 -1.13 -5.16 4.10
N CYS A 33 -0.84 -3.98 4.63
CA CYS A 33 -1.18 -2.72 3.98
C CYS A 33 -0.44 -2.53 2.65
N LEU A 34 0.89 -2.68 2.65
CA LEU A 34 1.76 -2.50 1.48
C LEU A 34 1.46 -3.48 0.34
N TYR A 35 1.05 -4.70 0.69
CA TYR A 35 0.64 -5.68 -0.30
C TYR A 35 -0.83 -5.51 -0.71
N GLY A 36 -1.64 -4.67 -0.07
CA GLY A 36 -3.04 -4.47 -0.45
C GLY A 36 -4.01 -5.54 0.08
N TYR A 37 -3.62 -6.29 1.12
CA TYR A 37 -4.47 -7.28 1.78
C TYR A 37 -5.48 -6.66 2.75
N THR A 38 -5.34 -5.37 3.05
CA THR A 38 -6.31 -4.60 3.82
C THR A 38 -7.25 -3.84 2.89
N ASP A 39 -8.52 -3.69 3.29
CA ASP A 39 -9.49 -2.93 2.49
C ASP A 39 -9.27 -1.42 2.53
N SER A 40 -8.63 -0.91 3.57
CA SER A 40 -8.29 0.49 3.77
C SER A 40 -6.91 0.63 4.42
N ILE A 41 -6.34 1.83 4.45
CA ILE A 41 -5.12 2.08 5.22
C ILE A 41 -5.47 1.88 6.71
N PRO A 42 -4.79 0.97 7.43
CA PRO A 42 -5.01 0.77 8.86
C PRO A 42 -4.82 2.06 9.66
N SER A 43 -5.67 2.30 10.66
CA SER A 43 -5.69 3.56 11.43
C SER A 43 -4.33 3.94 12.02
N ALA A 44 -3.55 2.98 12.50
CA ALA A 44 -2.20 3.23 13.03
C ALA A 44 -1.26 3.85 11.98
N ILE A 45 -1.30 3.34 10.73
CA ILE A 45 -0.50 3.86 9.62
C ILE A 45 -1.08 5.19 9.13
N LEU A 46 -2.41 5.28 9.04
CA LEU A 46 -3.09 6.50 8.62
C LEU A 46 -2.78 7.67 9.56
N ASN A 47 -2.81 7.45 10.87
CA ASN A 47 -2.50 8.47 11.87
C ASN A 47 -1.10 9.06 11.67
N VAL A 48 -0.11 8.22 11.36
CA VAL A 48 1.24 8.70 11.01
C VAL A 48 1.20 9.57 9.77
N MET A 49 0.46 9.17 8.74
CA MET A 49 0.31 10.01 7.54
C MET A 49 -0.33 11.37 7.88
N LEU A 50 -1.35 11.40 8.73
CA LEU A 50 -2.00 12.65 9.17
C LEU A 50 -1.03 13.56 9.93
N GLN A 51 -0.19 13.00 10.80
CA GLN A 51 0.86 13.74 11.51
C GLN A 51 1.85 14.43 10.56
N HIS A 52 2.03 13.87 9.36
CA HIS A 52 2.90 14.41 8.32
C HIS A 52 2.15 15.20 7.24
N GLY A 53 0.94 15.68 7.56
CA GLY A 53 0.18 16.61 6.72
C GLY A 53 -0.54 15.96 5.53
N TYR A 54 -0.72 14.64 5.54
CA TYR A 54 -1.58 14.00 4.55
C TYR A 54 -3.05 14.23 4.91
N ASP A 55 -3.88 14.49 3.91
CA ASP A 55 -5.33 14.47 4.10
C ASP A 55 -5.85 13.04 4.24
N LYS A 56 -6.78 12.85 5.19
CA LYS A 56 -7.35 11.54 5.52
C LYS A 56 -8.11 10.92 4.36
N GLN A 57 -9.01 11.71 3.75
CA GLN A 57 -9.89 11.22 2.70
C GLN A 57 -9.10 10.91 1.43
N GLU A 58 -8.18 11.80 1.07
CA GLU A 58 -7.33 11.64 -0.10
C GLU A 58 -6.37 10.45 0.04
N ALA A 59 -5.76 10.25 1.21
CA ALA A 59 -4.88 9.10 1.43
C ALA A 59 -5.65 7.76 1.27
N GLN A 60 -6.85 7.67 1.84
CA GLN A 60 -7.70 6.47 1.71
C GLN A 60 -8.17 6.28 0.26
N ARG A 61 -8.60 7.34 -0.42
CA ARG A 61 -9.02 7.31 -1.82
C ARG A 61 -7.88 6.83 -2.72
N GLN A 62 -6.69 7.39 -2.57
CA GLN A 62 -5.50 6.96 -3.33
C GLN A 62 -5.16 5.49 -3.08
N TYR A 63 -5.32 5.02 -1.85
CA TYR A 63 -5.07 3.62 -1.50
C TYR A 63 -6.06 2.68 -2.20
N LEU A 64 -7.35 3.01 -2.17
CA LEU A 64 -8.39 2.23 -2.84
C LEU A 64 -8.17 2.15 -4.35
N VAL A 65 -7.85 3.27 -4.99
CA VAL A 65 -7.58 3.30 -6.43
C VAL A 65 -6.32 2.48 -6.75
N TRP A 66 -5.26 2.62 -5.96
CA TRP A 66 -4.06 1.80 -6.11
C TRP A 66 -4.35 0.30 -5.95
N ARG A 67 -5.17 -0.09 -4.96
CA ARG A 67 -5.52 -1.49 -4.70
C ARG A 67 -6.30 -2.09 -5.88
N LYS A 68 -7.30 -1.38 -6.41
CA LYS A 68 -8.04 -1.79 -7.61
C LYS A 68 -7.11 -1.99 -8.81
N TRP A 69 -6.19 -1.04 -9.02
CA TRP A 69 -5.19 -1.17 -10.07
C TRP A 69 -4.29 -2.40 -9.87
N ARG A 70 -3.82 -2.66 -8.64
CA ARG A 70 -2.97 -3.84 -8.33
C ARG A 70 -3.67 -5.15 -8.66
N VAL A 71 -4.93 -5.29 -8.24
CA VAL A 71 -5.74 -6.49 -8.54
C VAL A 71 -5.92 -6.66 -10.04
N GLN A 72 -6.20 -5.58 -10.78
CA GLN A 72 -6.31 -5.65 -12.23
C GLN A 72 -5.01 -6.11 -12.90
N GLN A 73 -3.85 -5.67 -12.41
CA GLN A 73 -2.55 -6.12 -12.92
C GLN A 73 -2.31 -7.61 -12.68
N GLU A 74 -2.73 -8.13 -11.52
CA GLU A 74 -2.62 -9.57 -11.21
C GLU A 74 -3.53 -10.41 -12.11
N VAL A 75 -4.76 -9.98 -12.33
CA VAL A 75 -5.69 -10.63 -13.27
C VAL A 75 -5.11 -10.63 -14.69
N ASN A 76 -4.58 -9.50 -15.16
CA ASN A 76 -3.99 -9.40 -16.49
C ASN A 76 -2.73 -10.27 -16.64
N ALA A 77 -1.92 -10.38 -15.59
CA ALA A 77 -0.72 -11.21 -15.58
C ALA A 77 -1.09 -12.71 -15.69
N LEU A 78 -2.10 -13.16 -14.94
CA LEU A 78 -2.62 -14.53 -14.99
C LEU A 78 -3.18 -14.87 -16.38
N ALA A 79 -4.01 -14.00 -16.95
CA ALA A 79 -4.56 -14.19 -18.29
C ALA A 79 -3.47 -14.27 -19.38
N SER A 80 -2.38 -13.51 -19.23
CA SER A 80 -1.23 -13.56 -20.15
C SER A 80 -0.42 -14.85 -20.01
N THR A 81 -0.50 -15.54 -18.87
CA THR A 81 0.17 -16.83 -18.67
C THR A 81 -0.65 -17.98 -19.23
N GLU A 82 -1.98 -17.90 -19.17
CA GLU A 82 -2.89 -18.91 -19.76
C GLU A 82 -2.86 -18.88 -21.30
N GLY A 83 -2.78 -17.71 -21.92
CA GLY A 83 -2.66 -17.58 -23.39
C GLY A 83 -1.37 -18.15 -23.98
N ARG A 84 -0.35 -18.43 -23.15
CA ARG A 84 0.93 -19.02 -23.57
C ARG A 84 0.96 -20.55 -23.47
N ALA A 85 -0.06 -21.15 -22.85
CA ALA A 85 -0.13 -22.59 -22.59
C ALA A 85 -0.95 -23.38 -23.62
N ASN A 86 -1.58 -22.70 -24.60
CA ASN A 86 -2.21 -23.37 -25.75
C ASN A 86 -1.38 -23.15 -27.03
N PRO A 87 -0.64 -24.17 -27.50
CA PRO A 87 -0.06 -24.20 -28.84
C PRO A 87 -1.12 -24.34 -29.94
#